data_AF-A0A1L8TR72-F1
#
_entry.id   AF-A0A1L8TR72-F1
#
_cell.length_a   1.000
_cell.length_b   1.000
_cell.length_c   1.000
_cell.angle_alpha   90.00
_cell.angle_beta   90.00
_cell.angle_gamma   90.00
#
_symmetry.space_group_name_H-M   'P 1'
#
loop_
_entity.id
_entity.type
_entity.pdbx_description
1 polymer ?
#
loop_
_entity_poly.entity_id
_entity_poly.type
_entity_poly.pdbx_seq_one_letter_code
_entity_poly.pdbx_strand_id
1 'polypeptide(L)'
;MEAMILHIPDEMMQKQIASEIVAIATAEIEKRMKLLTKTIELPPYGNKETIKQVLGIGDKKLNKWISMGLKIQVWSPQDIRIERNSLQQFLKENFEV
;
A
#
# COMPACT_ATOMS: atom_id res chain seq x y z
N MET A 1 -3.38 -16.31 -51.64
CA MET A 1 -3.09 -15.29 -50.62
C MET A 1 -2.23 -15.96 -49.57
N GLU A 2 -0.92 -15.74 -49.61
CA GLU A 2 -0.01 -16.24 -48.57
C GLU A 2 -0.28 -15.47 -47.28
N ALA A 3 -0.55 -16.21 -46.20
CA ALA A 3 -0.69 -15.62 -44.87
C ALA A 3 0.71 -15.20 -44.40
N MET A 4 0.96 -13.88 -44.33
CA MET A 4 2.16 -13.35 -43.70
C MET A 4 2.12 -13.70 -42.21
N ILE A 5 2.91 -14.69 -41.81
CA ILE A 5 3.14 -14.97 -40.39
C ILE A 5 4.02 -13.84 -39.86
N LEU A 6 3.43 -12.91 -39.12
CA LEU A 6 4.13 -11.87 -38.38
C LEU A 6 4.98 -12.54 -37.30
N HIS A 7 6.25 -12.75 -37.60
CA HIS A 7 7.23 -13.26 -36.64
C HIS A 7 7.66 -12.10 -35.74
N ILE A 8 7.05 -11.98 -34.56
CA ILE A 8 7.51 -11.01 -33.56
C ILE A 8 8.85 -11.52 -33.01
N PRO A 9 9.94 -10.73 -33.09
CA PRO A 9 11.23 -11.15 -32.56
C PRO A 9 11.15 -11.34 -31.05
N ASP A 10 11.64 -12.48 -30.54
CA ASP A 10 11.64 -12.79 -29.11
C ASP A 10 12.25 -11.66 -28.24
N GLU A 11 13.26 -10.95 -28.75
CA GLU A 11 13.87 -9.79 -28.07
C GLU A 11 12.89 -8.63 -27.85
N MET A 12 11.94 -8.40 -28.76
CA MET A 12 10.93 -7.35 -28.61
C MET A 12 9.91 -7.75 -27.53
N MET A 13 9.48 -9.01 -27.51
CA MET A 13 8.62 -9.54 -26.46
C MET A 13 9.30 -9.47 -25.09
N GLN A 14 10.58 -9.87 -24.99
CA GLN A 14 11.30 -9.82 -23.72
C GLN A 14 11.49 -8.39 -23.19
N LYS A 15 11.76 -7.41 -24.07
CA LYS A 15 11.82 -5.99 -23.65
C LYS A 15 10.49 -5.47 -23.14
N GLN A 16 9.38 -5.82 -23.79
CA GLN A 16 8.04 -5.43 -23.32
C GLN A 16 7.73 -6.06 -21.96
N ILE A 17 7.97 -7.36 -21.80
CA ILE A 17 7.76 -8.07 -20.53
C ILE A 17 8.64 -7.47 -19.42
N ALA A 18 9.92 -7.22 -19.69
CA ALA A 18 10.82 -6.59 -18.72
C ALA A 18 10.33 -5.18 -18.33
N SER A 19 9.87 -4.39 -19.29
CA SER A 19 9.34 -3.05 -19.02
C SER A 19 8.06 -3.07 -18.18
N GLU A 20 7.16 -4.03 -18.42
CA GLU A 20 5.94 -4.21 -17.65
C GLU A 20 6.24 -4.66 -16.22
N ILE A 21 7.19 -5.59 -16.04
CA ILE A 21 7.64 -6.01 -14.71
C ILE A 21 8.24 -4.84 -13.92
N VAL A 22 9.11 -4.04 -14.55
CA VAL A 22 9.70 -2.84 -13.94
C VAL A 22 8.61 -1.83 -13.57
N ALA A 23 7.62 -1.62 -14.44
CA ALA A 23 6.51 -0.70 -14.17
C ALA A 23 5.65 -1.19 -12.99
N ILE A 24 5.33 -2.48 -12.91
CA ILE A 24 4.56 -3.07 -11.80
C ILE A 24 5.34 -2.97 -10.50
N ALA A 25 6.62 -3.32 -10.50
CA ALA A 25 7.48 -3.23 -9.32
C ALA A 25 7.60 -1.78 -8.83
N THR A 26 7.82 -0.83 -9.74
CA THR A 26 7.92 0.61 -9.40
C THR A 26 6.62 1.12 -8.80
N ALA A 27 5.46 0.79 -9.39
CA ALA A 27 4.16 1.21 -8.87
C ALA A 27 3.86 0.66 -7.46
N GLU A 28 4.27 -0.58 -7.19
CA GLU A 28 4.11 -1.17 -5.85
C GLU A 28 5.06 -0.56 -4.82
N ILE A 29 6.32 -0.27 -5.20
CA ILE A 29 7.28 0.46 -4.36
C ILE A 29 6.77 1.87 -4.06
N GLU A 30 6.32 2.61 -5.07
CA GLU A 30 5.77 3.97 -4.91
C GLU A 30 4.56 3.96 -3.97
N LYS A 31 3.67 2.97 -4.12
CA LYS A 31 2.49 2.84 -3.26
C LYS A 31 2.87 2.56 -1.80
N ARG A 32 3.88 1.72 -1.56
CA ARG A 32 4.43 1.44 -0.22
C ARG A 32 5.08 2.68 0.38
N MET A 33 5.93 3.36 -0.40
CA MET A 33 6.60 4.61 -0.02
C MET A 33 5.59 5.72 0.30
N LYS A 34 4.52 5.84 -0.49
CA LYS A 34 3.45 6.81 -0.29
C LYS A 34 2.68 6.55 1.02
N LEU A 35 2.44 5.29 1.37
CA LEU A 35 1.81 4.95 2.65
C LEU A 35 2.70 5.33 3.84
N LEU A 36 4.00 4.99 3.78
CA LEU A 36 4.96 5.32 4.83
C LEU A 36 5.13 6.84 4.99
N THR A 37 5.29 7.59 3.90
CA THR A 37 5.40 9.06 3.94
C THR A 37 4.14 9.73 4.48
N LYS A 38 2.95 9.29 4.07
CA LYS A 38 1.67 9.82 4.59
C LYS A 38 1.50 9.62 6.10
N THR A 39 2.09 8.57 6.68
CA THR A 39 2.01 8.43 8.16
C THR A 39 2.72 9.54 8.92
N ILE A 40 3.67 10.25 8.29
CA ILE A 40 4.36 11.40 8.89
C ILE A 40 3.39 12.58 9.10
N GLU A 41 2.31 12.65 8.31
CA GLU A 41 1.28 13.69 8.41
C GLU A 41 0.20 13.36 9.46
N LEU A 42 0.14 12.11 9.96
CA LEU A 42 -0.85 11.70 10.96
C LEU A 42 -0.57 12.31 12.33
N PRO A 43 -1.54 12.75 13.13
CA PRO A 43 -1.26 13.14 14.52
C PRO A 43 -0.63 11.98 15.33
N PRO A 44 0.06 12.25 16.46
CA PRO A 44 0.66 11.22 17.30
C PRO A 44 -0.34 10.14 17.74
N TYR A 45 -1.61 10.54 17.94
CA TYR A 45 -2.75 9.66 18.16
C TYR A 45 -3.87 10.03 17.20
N GLY A 46 -3.96 9.33 16.08
CA GLY A 46 -5.02 9.53 15.08
C GLY A 46 -6.24 8.70 15.38
N ASN A 47 -7.43 9.29 15.28
CA ASN A 47 -8.66 8.50 15.30
C ASN A 47 -8.82 7.74 13.97
N LYS A 48 -9.76 6.80 13.90
CA LYS A 48 -10.00 6.02 12.67
C LYS A 48 -10.27 6.92 11.45
N GLU A 49 -10.98 8.02 11.60
CA GLU A 49 -11.32 8.91 10.48
C GLU A 49 -10.11 9.64 9.91
N THR A 50 -9.27 10.22 10.78
CA THR A 50 -8.02 10.88 10.39
C THR A 50 -7.07 9.90 9.72
N ILE A 51 -6.93 8.69 10.29
CA ILE A 51 -6.10 7.62 9.71
C ILE A 51 -6.57 7.29 8.29
N LYS A 52 -7.88 7.12 8.10
CA LYS A 52 -8.49 6.87 6.79
C LYS A 52 -8.22 7.99 5.80
N GLN A 53 -8.42 9.24 6.21
CA GLN A 53 -8.24 10.41 5.34
C GLN A 53 -6.78 10.58 4.90
N VAL A 54 -5.84 10.59 5.84
CA VAL A 54 -4.43 10.82 5.55
C VAL A 54 -3.85 9.70 4.69
N LEU A 55 -4.15 8.44 5.04
CA LEU A 55 -3.68 7.29 4.28
C LEU A 55 -4.47 7.07 2.98
N GLY A 56 -5.63 7.71 2.81
CA GLY A 56 -6.54 7.49 1.69
C GLY A 56 -7.05 6.04 1.63
N ILE A 57 -7.33 5.45 2.80
CA ILE A 57 -7.82 4.08 2.94
C ILE A 57 -9.27 4.06 3.41
N GLY A 58 -10.02 3.04 2.98
CA GLY A 58 -11.37 2.80 3.48
C GLY A 58 -11.40 1.96 4.77
N ASP A 59 -12.56 1.92 5.42
CA ASP A 59 -12.80 1.16 6.65
C ASP A 59 -12.44 -0.32 6.54
N LYS A 60 -12.66 -0.95 5.37
CA LYS A 60 -12.29 -2.35 5.12
C LYS A 60 -10.79 -2.59 5.32
N LYS A 61 -9.94 -1.71 4.80
CA LYS A 61 -8.48 -1.83 4.96
C LYS A 61 -8.07 -1.59 6.40
N LEU A 62 -8.60 -0.55 7.03
CA LEU A 62 -8.27 -0.22 8.41
C LEU A 62 -8.70 -1.34 9.37
N ASN A 63 -9.91 -1.87 9.23
CA ASN A 63 -10.38 -3.00 10.03
C ASN A 63 -9.56 -4.26 9.77
N LYS A 64 -9.13 -4.50 8.53
CA LYS A 64 -8.19 -5.60 8.23
C LYS A 64 -6.88 -5.42 8.99
N TRP A 65 -6.30 -4.23 9.01
CA TRP A 65 -5.06 -3.98 9.76
C TRP A 65 -5.24 -4.18 11.26
N ILE A 66 -6.35 -3.71 11.84
CA ILE A 66 -6.71 -3.96 13.24
C ILE A 66 -6.78 -5.47 13.51
N SER A 67 -7.43 -6.23 12.63
CA SER A 67 -7.52 -7.68 12.73
C SER A 67 -6.18 -8.40 12.53
N MET A 68 -5.23 -7.79 11.81
CA MET A 68 -3.87 -8.30 11.62
C MET A 68 -2.94 -7.99 12.80
N GLY A 69 -3.41 -7.24 13.81
CA GLY A 69 -2.63 -6.92 15.00
C GLY A 69 -2.17 -5.47 15.11
N LEU A 70 -2.71 -4.55 14.29
CA LEU A 70 -2.47 -3.11 14.49
C LEU A 70 -2.96 -2.70 15.88
N LYS A 71 -2.03 -2.20 16.71
CA LYS A 71 -2.33 -1.74 18.06
C LYS A 71 -3.25 -0.53 18.01
N ILE A 72 -4.39 -0.66 18.69
CA ILE A 72 -5.37 0.41 18.87
C ILE A 72 -5.56 0.68 20.36
N GLN A 73 -5.78 1.95 20.70
CA GLN A 73 -6.20 2.39 22.02
C GLN A 73 -7.67 2.74 21.96
N VAL A 74 -8.49 2.01 22.71
CA VAL A 74 -9.92 2.27 22.83
C VAL A 74 -10.11 3.20 24.03
N TRP A 75 -10.39 4.48 23.77
CA TRP A 75 -10.67 5.48 24.80
C TRP A 75 -12.15 5.45 25.19
N SER A 76 -13.01 5.06 24.26
CA SER A 76 -14.46 4.86 24.46
C SER A 76 -14.98 3.89 23.40
N PRO A 77 -16.20 3.34 23.54
CA PRO A 77 -16.77 2.41 22.55
C PRO A 77 -16.79 2.97 21.12
N GLN A 78 -16.83 4.29 20.98
CA GLN A 78 -16.82 5.01 19.70
C GLN A 78 -15.50 5.76 19.42
N ASP A 79 -14.60 5.89 20.40
CA ASP A 79 -13.33 6.61 20.24
C ASP A 79 -12.16 5.62 20.27
N ILE A 80 -11.66 5.31 19.07
CA ILE A 80 -10.51 4.46 18.87
C ILE A 80 -9.39 5.31 18.29
N ARG A 81 -8.28 5.36 19.02
CA ARG A 81 -7.06 6.06 18.63
C ARG A 81 -5.98 5.07 18.26
N ILE A 82 -5.22 5.43 17.25
CA ILE A 82 -4.12 4.64 16.71
C ILE A 82 -2.88 5.51 16.83
N GLU A 83 -1.89 5.00 17.54
CA GLU A 83 -0.62 5.70 17.68
C GLU A 83 0.13 5.68 16.35
N ARG A 84 0.69 6.83 15.95
CA ARG A 84 1.48 6.96 14.72
C ARG A 84 2.62 5.94 14.66
N ASN A 85 3.39 5.80 15.74
CA ASN A 85 4.54 4.88 15.78
C ASN A 85 4.10 3.43 15.63
N SER A 86 3.06 3.02 16.36
CA SER A 86 2.48 1.68 16.24
C SER A 86 1.99 1.39 14.81
N LEU A 87 1.35 2.36 14.16
CA LEU A 87 0.93 2.24 12.77
C LEU A 87 2.12 2.18 11.80
N GLN A 88 3.14 3.02 12.00
CA GLN A 88 4.36 3.00 11.20
C GLN A 88 5.09 1.66 11.31
N GLN A 89 5.23 1.14 12.53
CA GLN A 89 5.84 -0.15 12.79
C GLN A 89 5.02 -1.26 12.12
N PHE A 90 3.70 -1.27 12.28
CA PHE A 90 2.82 -2.22 11.60
C PHE A 90 2.97 -2.16 10.07
N LEU A 91 3.02 -0.96 9.49
CA LEU A 91 3.20 -0.80 8.04
C LEU A 91 4.57 -1.29 7.58
N LYS A 92 5.63 -1.05 8.34
CA LYS A 92 6.95 -1.60 8.04
C LYS A 92 6.92 -3.13 8.11
N GLU A 93 6.46 -3.71 9.21
CA GLU A 93 6.46 -5.16 9.40
C GLU A 93 5.59 -5.92 8.38
N ASN A 94 4.51 -5.31 7.88
CA ASN A 94 3.57 -5.98 6.98
C ASN A 94 3.71 -5.59 5.51
N PHE A 95 4.44 -4.52 5.19
CA PHE A 95 4.58 -4.01 3.81
C PHE A 95 6.03 -3.70 3.39
N GLU A 96 7.01 -3.74 4.30
CA GLU A 96 8.45 -3.76 3.99
C GLU A 96 8.84 -5.24 3.78
N VAL A 97 9.26 -5.58 2.55
CA VAL A 97 9.82 -6.90 2.16
C VAL A 97 11.27 -6.69 1.79
#